data_AF-A0A4R3JVB8-F1
#
_entry.id   AF-A0A4R3JVB8-F1
#
_cell.length_a   1.000
_cell.length_b   1.000
_cell.length_c   1.000
_cell.angle_alpha   90.00
_cell.angle_beta   90.00
_cell.angle_gamma   90.00
#
_symmetry.space_group_name_H-M   'P 1'
#
loop_
_entity.id
_entity.type
_entity.pdbx_description
1 polymer ?
#
loop_
_entity_poly.entity_id
_entity_poly.type
_entity_poly.pdbx_seq_one_letter_code
_entity_poly.pdbx_strand_id
1 'polypeptide(L)'
;MKNRLKHTLLAAALAGSFSAYAAFQPGMGMAQVENEIQQRMQQGQDLATIISAAAAAGITPSTLTSALITQGFPPGQVVTSMIAAGMPANPVVAAAISSGAPADAVIQAAITAGAPAQSVMQAAVSTGAITPQAAMQVAIASGVDPTTITPPTAAGPAGPTGPTGPTGQPGAPFSFTPPPAGGGGGGTASPS
;
A
#
# COMPACT_ATOMS: atom_id res chain seq x y z
N MET A 1 -32.66 51.34 43.10
CA MET A 1 -31.75 50.17 43.00
C MET A 1 -32.63 48.93 42.72
N LYS A 2 -33.12 48.68 41.50
CA LYS A 2 -32.50 47.95 40.37
C LYS A 2 -31.89 46.59 40.75
N ASN A 3 -32.80 45.61 40.81
CA ASN A 3 -32.75 44.20 40.40
C ASN A 3 -31.41 43.45 40.48
N ARG A 4 -31.35 42.34 41.23
CA ARG A 4 -30.73 41.05 40.83
C ARG A 4 -31.31 39.86 41.63
N LEU A 5 -32.54 39.46 41.29
CA LEU A 5 -33.09 38.17 41.69
C LEU A 5 -32.43 37.08 40.84
N LYS A 6 -31.34 36.52 41.36
CA LYS A 6 -30.56 35.45 40.73
C LYS A 6 -31.42 34.20 40.68
N HIS A 7 -31.95 33.91 39.50
CA HIS A 7 -32.52 32.63 39.14
C HIS A 7 -31.38 31.63 38.98
N THR A 8 -31.12 30.82 40.00
CA THR A 8 -30.26 29.65 39.88
C THR A 8 -31.12 28.54 39.29
N LEU A 9 -31.06 28.41 37.96
CA LEU A 9 -31.76 27.38 37.20
C LEU A 9 -31.24 26.00 37.64
N LEU A 10 -32.16 25.15 38.08
CA LEU A 10 -31.92 23.77 38.46
C LEU A 10 -31.59 22.95 37.19
N ALA A 11 -30.56 22.14 37.31
CA ALA A 11 -30.01 21.30 36.27
C ALA A 11 -30.85 20.04 35.99
N ALA A 12 -30.55 19.45 34.82
CA ALA A 12 -30.66 18.05 34.46
C ALA A 12 -32.06 17.50 34.10
N ALA A 13 -32.23 17.18 32.82
CA ALA A 13 -32.55 15.83 32.33
C ALA A 13 -33.07 15.91 30.89
N LEU A 14 -32.17 15.94 29.92
CA LEU A 14 -32.48 15.41 28.59
C LEU A 14 -31.50 14.26 28.34
N ALA A 15 -31.93 13.10 28.82
CA ALA A 15 -31.44 11.81 28.37
C ALA A 15 -31.76 11.68 26.88
N GLY A 16 -30.87 12.20 26.04
CA GLY A 16 -30.74 11.73 24.68
C GLY A 16 -30.13 10.34 24.76
N SER A 17 -30.94 9.32 24.53
CA SER A 17 -30.50 7.95 24.26
C SER A 17 -29.67 7.94 22.97
N PHE A 18 -28.44 8.45 23.04
CA PHE A 18 -27.40 8.00 22.15
C PHE A 18 -27.05 6.62 22.68
N SER A 19 -27.60 5.58 22.07
CA SER A 19 -26.90 4.30 22.09
C SER A 19 -25.46 4.63 21.76
N ALA A 20 -24.57 4.43 22.73
CA ALA A 20 -23.14 4.56 22.54
C ALA A 20 -22.74 3.42 21.59
N TYR A 21 -23.13 3.54 20.33
CA TYR A 21 -22.59 2.75 19.25
C TYR A 21 -21.09 2.97 19.33
N ALA A 22 -20.35 1.88 19.38
CA ALA A 22 -18.93 1.88 19.60
C ALA A 22 -18.25 2.49 18.38
N ALA A 23 -18.28 3.83 18.27
CA ALA A 23 -17.51 4.56 17.27
C ALA A 23 -16.08 4.02 17.31
N PHE A 24 -15.48 3.82 16.13
CA PHE A 24 -14.14 3.28 16.00
C PHE A 24 -13.25 3.80 17.13
N GLN A 25 -12.61 2.88 17.87
CA GLN A 25 -11.72 3.23 18.97
C GLN A 25 -10.31 2.77 18.64
N PRO A 26 -9.29 3.58 18.98
CA PRO A 26 -7.91 3.15 18.85
C PRO A 26 -7.68 1.92 19.72
N GLY A 27 -7.12 0.87 19.13
CA GLY A 27 -6.88 -0.41 19.80
C GLY A 27 -8.02 -1.43 19.70
N MET A 28 -9.08 -1.17 18.93
CA MET A 28 -10.07 -2.20 18.59
C MET A 28 -9.40 -3.41 17.91
N GLY A 29 -9.80 -4.61 18.33
CA GLY A 29 -9.40 -5.84 17.65
C GLY A 29 -10.04 -5.93 16.26
N MET A 30 -9.46 -6.72 15.36
CA MET A 30 -9.94 -6.85 13.98
C MET A 30 -11.43 -7.24 13.89
N ALA A 31 -11.88 -8.20 14.70
CA ALA A 31 -13.29 -8.59 14.76
C ALA A 31 -14.23 -7.46 15.25
N GLN A 32 -13.73 -6.53 16.07
CA GLN A 32 -14.50 -5.37 16.52
C GLN A 32 -14.61 -4.33 15.41
N VAL A 33 -13.50 -4.07 14.70
CA VAL A 33 -13.48 -3.19 13.52
C VAL A 33 -14.45 -3.72 12.45
N GLU A 34 -14.44 -5.02 12.18
CA GLU A 34 -15.37 -5.67 11.25
C GLU A 34 -16.84 -5.52 11.67
N ASN A 35 -17.15 -5.78 12.95
CA ASN A 35 -18.49 -5.60 13.48
C ASN A 35 -18.97 -4.15 13.36
N GLU A 36 -18.11 -3.17 13.65
CA GLU A 36 -18.46 -1.75 13.55
C GLU A 36 -18.69 -1.33 12.09
N ILE A 37 -17.84 -1.79 11.15
CA ILE A 37 -18.05 -1.59 9.70
C ILE A 37 -19.39 -2.18 9.28
N GLN A 38 -19.69 -3.41 9.69
CA GLN A 38 -20.93 -4.10 9.35
C GLN A 38 -22.15 -3.36 9.90
N GLN A 39 -22.08 -2.86 11.13
CA GLN A 39 -23.14 -2.05 11.72
C GLN A 39 -23.34 -0.73 10.96
N ARG A 40 -22.26 -0.03 10.62
CA ARG A 40 -22.33 1.22 9.83
C ARG A 40 -22.89 0.99 8.42
N MET A 41 -22.57 -0.14 7.81
CA MET A 41 -23.18 -0.59 6.56
C MET A 41 -24.68 -0.82 6.69
N GLN A 42 -25.14 -1.47 7.77
CA GLN A 42 -26.57 -1.65 8.04
C GLN A 42 -27.28 -0.31 8.29
N GLN A 43 -26.55 0.71 8.74
CA GLN A 43 -27.04 2.08 8.87
C GLN A 43 -27.04 2.86 7.54
N GLY A 44 -26.56 2.25 6.44
CA GLY A 44 -26.48 2.89 5.13
C GLY A 44 -25.34 3.92 5.04
N GLN A 45 -24.30 3.84 5.86
CA GLN A 45 -23.12 4.69 5.70
C GLN A 45 -22.29 4.27 4.49
N ASP A 46 -21.85 5.25 3.72
CA ASP A 46 -20.92 5.05 2.62
C ASP A 46 -19.53 4.61 3.10
N LEU A 47 -18.84 3.87 2.23
CA LEU A 47 -17.48 3.39 2.43
C LEU A 47 -16.52 4.52 2.83
N ALA A 48 -16.59 5.68 2.14
CA ALA A 48 -15.74 6.83 2.45
C ALA A 48 -15.99 7.39 3.86
N THR A 49 -17.24 7.38 4.32
CA THR A 49 -17.62 7.82 5.68
C THR A 49 -17.11 6.85 6.73
N ILE A 50 -17.24 5.54 6.47
CA ILE A 50 -16.70 4.49 7.35
C ILE A 50 -15.17 4.62 7.45
N ILE A 51 -14.51 4.79 6.30
CA ILE A 51 -13.05 4.94 6.21
C ILE A 51 -12.56 6.17 6.97
N SER A 52 -13.18 7.33 6.74
CA SER A 52 -12.80 8.58 7.40
C SER A 52 -13.06 8.51 8.91
N ALA A 53 -14.14 7.87 9.35
CA ALA A 53 -14.41 7.63 10.77
C ALA A 53 -13.36 6.70 11.40
N ALA A 54 -12.97 5.62 10.72
CA ALA A 54 -11.94 4.70 11.18
C ALA A 54 -10.56 5.36 11.22
N ALA A 55 -10.22 6.17 10.22
CA ALA A 55 -8.99 6.95 10.19
C ALA A 55 -8.94 7.99 11.32
N ALA A 56 -10.04 8.70 11.57
CA ALA A 56 -10.16 9.65 12.67
C ALA A 56 -10.04 8.98 14.06
N ALA A 57 -10.47 7.73 14.16
CA ALA A 57 -10.29 6.90 15.34
C ALA A 57 -8.89 6.30 15.51
N GLY A 58 -8.00 6.48 14.53
CA GLY A 58 -6.66 5.90 14.55
C GLY A 58 -6.62 4.40 14.30
N ILE A 59 -7.63 3.83 13.62
CA ILE A 59 -7.58 2.45 13.14
C ILE A 59 -6.48 2.35 12.08
N THR A 60 -5.67 1.29 12.16
CA THR A 60 -4.60 1.07 11.20
C THR A 60 -5.17 0.76 9.81
N PRO A 61 -4.61 1.35 8.73
CA PRO A 61 -5.09 1.14 7.37
C PRO A 61 -5.09 -0.34 6.98
N SER A 62 -4.12 -1.12 7.45
CA SER A 62 -4.06 -2.55 7.18
C SER A 62 -5.28 -3.29 7.75
N THR A 63 -5.57 -3.10 9.04
CA THR A 63 -6.72 -3.72 9.72
C THR A 63 -8.04 -3.31 9.07
N LEU A 64 -8.19 -2.02 8.77
CA LEU A 64 -9.38 -1.50 8.11
C LEU A 64 -9.57 -2.08 6.70
N THR A 65 -8.50 -2.16 5.91
CA THR A 65 -8.56 -2.73 4.55
C THR A 65 -8.99 -4.18 4.59
N SER A 66 -8.35 -4.98 5.44
CA SER A 66 -8.67 -6.41 5.58
C SER A 66 -10.09 -6.62 6.08
N ALA A 67 -10.55 -5.81 7.04
CA ALA A 67 -11.92 -5.86 7.53
C ALA A 67 -12.92 -5.54 6.42
N LEU A 68 -12.70 -4.48 5.63
CA LEU A 68 -13.58 -4.11 4.51
C LEU A 68 -13.65 -5.21 3.44
N ILE A 69 -12.52 -5.81 3.07
CA ILE A 69 -12.49 -6.89 2.08
C ILE A 69 -13.21 -8.13 2.60
N THR A 70 -13.02 -8.46 3.89
CA THR A 70 -13.72 -9.57 4.56
C THR A 70 -15.22 -9.34 4.60
N GLN A 71 -15.66 -8.08 4.73
CA GLN A 71 -17.08 -7.69 4.64
C GLN A 71 -17.64 -7.77 3.21
N GLY A 72 -16.84 -8.19 2.22
CA GLY A 72 -17.27 -8.41 0.84
C GLY A 72 -17.12 -7.20 -0.08
N PHE A 73 -16.43 -6.13 0.36
CA PHE A 73 -16.18 -5.00 -0.51
C PHE A 73 -15.15 -5.33 -1.60
N PRO A 74 -15.34 -4.80 -2.83
CA PRO A 74 -14.37 -4.98 -3.89
C PRO A 74 -13.03 -4.31 -3.51
N PRO A 75 -11.91 -5.04 -3.50
CA PRO A 75 -10.64 -4.54 -2.98
C PRO A 75 -10.12 -3.31 -3.73
N GLY A 76 -10.37 -3.23 -5.04
CA GLY A 76 -10.01 -2.04 -5.83
C GLY A 76 -10.74 -0.77 -5.36
N GLN A 77 -12.01 -0.87 -4.97
CA GLN A 77 -12.72 0.30 -4.42
C GLN A 77 -12.23 0.66 -3.03
N VAL A 78 -12.02 -0.35 -2.17
CA VAL A 78 -11.45 -0.13 -0.83
C VAL A 78 -10.13 0.63 -0.94
N VAL A 79 -9.19 0.14 -1.74
CA VAL A 79 -7.88 0.77 -1.94
C VAL A 79 -8.02 2.19 -2.47
N THR A 80 -8.87 2.41 -3.47
CA THR A 80 -9.11 3.73 -4.03
C THR A 80 -9.65 4.71 -2.98
N SER A 81 -10.68 4.31 -2.24
CA SER A 81 -11.29 5.16 -1.20
C SER A 81 -10.34 5.42 -0.03
N MET A 82 -9.52 4.43 0.34
CA MET A 82 -8.52 4.58 1.40
C MET A 82 -7.44 5.59 1.02
N ILE A 83 -6.93 5.51 -0.20
CA ILE A 83 -5.90 6.43 -0.70
C ILE A 83 -6.48 7.82 -0.93
N ALA A 84 -7.70 7.92 -1.45
CA ALA A 84 -8.42 9.19 -1.55
C ALA A 84 -8.68 9.84 -0.18
N ALA A 85 -8.85 9.03 0.88
CA ALA A 85 -8.92 9.51 2.26
C ALA A 85 -7.56 9.92 2.85
N GLY A 86 -6.46 9.84 2.08
CA GLY A 86 -5.12 10.23 2.48
C GLY A 86 -4.33 9.13 3.22
N MET A 87 -4.79 7.88 3.20
CA MET A 87 -4.06 6.78 3.84
C MET A 87 -2.87 6.30 3.00
N PRO A 88 -1.81 5.82 3.67
CA PRO A 88 -0.60 5.37 2.98
C PRO A 88 -0.88 4.14 2.11
N ALA A 89 -0.56 4.22 0.82
CA ALA A 89 -0.82 3.17 -0.15
C ALA A 89 -0.18 1.81 0.19
N ASN A 90 1.04 1.83 0.76
CA ASN A 90 1.84 0.64 1.01
C ASN A 90 1.14 -0.39 1.96
N PRO A 91 0.76 -0.03 3.20
CA PRO A 91 0.02 -0.94 4.08
C PRO A 91 -1.38 -1.30 3.56
N VAL A 92 -2.03 -0.43 2.78
CA VAL A 92 -3.34 -0.70 2.18
C VAL A 92 -3.24 -1.78 1.11
N VAL A 93 -2.29 -1.63 0.19
CA VAL A 93 -2.04 -2.60 -0.89
C VAL A 93 -1.61 -3.95 -0.31
N ALA A 94 -0.67 -3.95 0.63
CA ALA A 94 -0.20 -5.17 1.27
C ALA A 94 -1.33 -5.90 2.02
N ALA A 95 -2.14 -5.17 2.79
CA ALA A 95 -3.28 -5.76 3.49
C ALA A 95 -4.36 -6.26 2.53
N ALA A 96 -4.65 -5.53 1.45
CA ALA A 96 -5.62 -5.96 0.45
C ALA A 96 -5.22 -7.30 -0.18
N ILE A 97 -3.99 -7.39 -0.65
CA ILE A 97 -3.44 -8.60 -1.26
C ILE A 97 -3.38 -9.75 -0.26
N SER A 98 -2.92 -9.49 0.97
CA SER A 98 -2.89 -10.49 2.04
C SER A 98 -4.29 -10.99 2.42
N SER A 99 -5.33 -10.21 2.16
CA SER A 99 -6.73 -10.59 2.38
C SER A 99 -7.32 -11.38 1.20
N GLY A 100 -6.50 -11.74 0.20
CA GLY A 100 -6.91 -12.52 -0.98
C GLY A 100 -7.30 -11.68 -2.19
N ALA A 101 -7.05 -10.37 -2.18
CA ALA A 101 -7.33 -9.53 -3.35
C ALA A 101 -6.35 -9.80 -4.50
N PRO A 102 -6.80 -9.75 -5.77
CA PRO A 102 -5.90 -9.87 -6.91
C PRO A 102 -4.95 -8.67 -6.97
N ALA A 103 -3.65 -8.95 -6.96
CA ALA A 103 -2.61 -7.92 -6.93
C ALA A 103 -2.71 -6.95 -8.10
N ASP A 104 -3.04 -7.42 -9.31
CA ASP A 104 -3.21 -6.58 -10.50
C ASP A 104 -4.28 -5.49 -10.29
N ALA A 105 -5.45 -5.88 -9.79
CA ALA A 105 -6.55 -4.94 -9.57
C ALA A 105 -6.23 -3.95 -8.44
N VAL A 106 -5.52 -4.40 -7.40
CA VAL A 106 -5.10 -3.55 -6.28
C VAL A 106 -4.05 -2.53 -6.73
N ILE A 107 -3.07 -2.94 -7.53
CA ILE A 107 -2.02 -2.05 -8.06
C ILE A 107 -2.66 -0.99 -8.97
N GLN A 108 -3.50 -1.42 -9.91
CA GLN A 108 -4.20 -0.52 -10.82
C GLN A 108 -5.08 0.48 -10.06
N ALA A 109 -5.85 0.01 -9.07
CA ALA A 109 -6.69 0.87 -8.25
C ALA A 109 -5.86 1.91 -7.48
N ALA A 110 -4.75 1.49 -6.86
CA ALA A 110 -3.89 2.40 -6.12
C ALA A 110 -3.26 3.47 -7.02
N ILE A 111 -2.75 3.08 -8.20
CA ILE A 111 -2.17 4.01 -9.18
C ILE A 111 -3.24 5.00 -9.66
N THR A 112 -4.43 4.51 -10.00
CA THR A 112 -5.57 5.35 -10.44
C THR A 112 -5.99 6.34 -9.36
N ALA A 113 -5.90 5.94 -8.08
CA ALA A 113 -6.16 6.79 -6.93
C ALA A 113 -5.06 7.85 -6.68
N GLY A 114 -3.99 7.86 -7.47
CA GLY A 114 -2.88 8.82 -7.36
C GLY A 114 -1.71 8.34 -6.49
N ALA A 115 -1.65 7.06 -6.14
CA ALA A 115 -0.54 6.51 -5.37
C ALA A 115 0.74 6.39 -6.22
N PRO A 116 1.92 6.57 -5.62
CA PRO A 116 3.18 6.37 -6.33
C PRO A 116 3.34 4.90 -6.71
N ALA A 117 3.38 4.64 -8.02
CA ALA A 117 3.42 3.28 -8.59
C ALA A 117 4.57 2.45 -7.99
N GLN A 118 5.76 3.03 -7.84
CA GLN A 118 6.92 2.33 -7.27
C GLN A 118 6.66 1.80 -5.86
N SER A 119 6.06 2.61 -4.98
CA SER A 119 5.72 2.19 -3.62
C SER A 119 4.63 1.12 -3.60
N VAL A 120 3.64 1.25 -4.47
CA VAL A 120 2.54 0.27 -4.63
C VAL A 120 3.06 -1.08 -5.12
N MET A 121 3.93 -1.08 -6.14
CA MET A 121 4.54 -2.30 -6.66
C MET A 121 5.45 -2.93 -5.63
N GLN A 122 6.27 -2.13 -4.93
CA GLN A 122 7.12 -2.66 -3.86
C GLN A 122 6.29 -3.32 -2.76
N ALA A 123 5.18 -2.70 -2.35
CA ALA A 123 4.22 -3.28 -1.42
C ALA A 123 3.72 -4.63 -1.92
N ALA A 124 3.18 -4.66 -3.14
CA ALA A 124 2.60 -5.86 -3.73
C ALA A 124 3.63 -6.98 -3.89
N VAL A 125 4.83 -6.68 -4.39
CA VAL A 125 5.93 -7.64 -4.52
C VAL A 125 6.38 -8.16 -3.16
N SER A 126 6.44 -7.30 -2.14
CA SER A 126 6.86 -7.71 -0.80
C SER A 126 5.92 -8.73 -0.15
N THR A 127 4.64 -8.76 -0.57
CA THR A 127 3.69 -9.81 -0.12
C THR A 127 3.93 -11.16 -0.79
N GLY A 128 4.74 -11.22 -1.86
CA GLY A 128 4.98 -12.43 -2.64
C GLY A 128 3.84 -12.84 -3.58
N ALA A 129 2.73 -12.09 -3.61
CA ALA A 129 1.58 -12.42 -4.45
C ALA A 129 1.79 -12.11 -5.95
N ILE A 130 2.74 -11.25 -6.28
CA ILE A 130 3.05 -10.85 -7.66
C ILE A 130 4.56 -10.71 -7.84
N THR A 131 5.04 -11.05 -9.03
CA THR A 131 6.45 -10.83 -9.39
C THR A 131 6.69 -9.35 -9.70
N PRO A 132 7.92 -8.83 -9.48
CA PRO A 132 8.27 -7.46 -9.87
C PRO A 132 7.93 -7.15 -11.33
N GLN A 133 8.15 -8.13 -12.21
CA GLN A 133 7.90 -8.03 -13.64
C GLN A 133 6.41 -7.91 -13.96
N ALA A 134 5.56 -8.72 -13.33
CA ALA A 134 4.11 -8.64 -13.50
C ALA A 134 3.56 -7.34 -12.92
N ALA A 135 4.03 -6.93 -11.73
CA ALA A 135 3.64 -5.66 -11.13
C ALA A 135 3.96 -4.45 -12.02
N MET A 136 5.12 -4.47 -12.68
CA MET A 136 5.51 -3.44 -13.64
C MET A 136 4.62 -3.44 -14.89
N GLN A 137 4.26 -4.62 -15.41
CA GLN A 137 3.32 -4.71 -16.55
C GLN A 137 1.96 -4.10 -16.21
N VAL A 138 1.44 -4.36 -15.01
CA VAL A 138 0.18 -3.76 -14.53
C VAL A 138 0.31 -2.25 -14.40
N ALA A 139 1.42 -1.76 -13.84
CA ALA A 139 1.65 -0.33 -13.70
C ALA A 139 1.71 0.37 -15.07
N ILE A 140 2.42 -0.21 -16.03
CA ILE A 140 2.48 0.29 -17.42
C ILE A 140 1.09 0.26 -18.06
N ALA A 141 0.33 -0.83 -17.89
CA ALA A 141 -1.05 -0.95 -18.37
C ALA A 141 -2.00 0.07 -17.72
N SER A 142 -1.67 0.52 -16.50
CA SER A 142 -2.40 1.57 -15.78
C SER A 142 -1.97 2.99 -16.21
N GLY A 143 -1.11 3.11 -17.22
CA GLY A 143 -0.67 4.39 -17.78
C GLY A 143 0.56 5.00 -17.10
N VAL A 144 1.27 4.23 -16.25
CA VAL A 144 2.53 4.71 -15.67
C VAL A 144 3.64 4.63 -16.70
N ASP A 145 4.41 5.72 -16.82
CA ASP A 145 5.56 5.75 -17.70
C ASP A 145 6.68 4.84 -17.16
N PRO A 146 7.13 3.81 -17.91
CA PRO A 146 8.17 2.89 -17.46
C PRO A 146 9.51 3.57 -17.18
N THR A 147 9.77 4.76 -17.74
CA THR A 147 10.99 5.53 -17.46
C THR A 147 10.99 6.17 -16.07
N THR A 148 9.81 6.31 -15.46
CA THR A 148 9.63 6.83 -14.10
C THR A 148 9.70 5.75 -13.04
N ILE A 149 9.63 4.48 -13.46
CA ILE A 149 9.77 3.31 -12.59
C ILE A 149 11.17 2.75 -12.78
N THR A 150 12.05 3.00 -11.83
CA THR A 150 13.24 2.16 -11.72
C THR A 150 12.80 0.81 -11.14
N PRO A 151 13.08 -0.33 -11.79
CA PRO A 151 12.84 -1.63 -11.16
C PRO A 151 13.56 -1.65 -9.81
N PRO A 152 13.09 -2.42 -8.82
CA PRO A 152 13.95 -2.82 -7.72
C PRO A 152 15.06 -3.66 -8.36
N THR A 153 16.13 -2.99 -8.79
CA THR A 153 17.35 -3.63 -9.19
C THR A 153 17.71 -4.49 -7.99
N ALA A 154 17.70 -5.81 -8.17
CA ALA A 154 18.40 -6.73 -7.32
C ALA A 154 19.89 -6.37 -7.44
N ALA A 155 20.26 -5.26 -6.80
CA ALA A 155 21.63 -4.84 -6.66
C ALA A 155 22.21 -5.83 -5.64
N GLY A 156 22.85 -6.88 -6.15
CA GLY A 156 24.01 -7.41 -5.45
C GLY A 156 24.92 -6.24 -5.07
N PRO A 157 25.58 -6.29 -3.90
CA PRO A 157 26.31 -5.16 -3.37
C PRO A 157 27.28 -4.62 -4.42
N ALA A 158 27.24 -3.30 -4.61
CA ALA A 158 28.15 -2.57 -5.47
C ALA A 158 29.60 -2.90 -5.07
N GLY A 159 30.32 -3.61 -5.95
CA GLY A 159 31.78 -3.65 -5.93
C GLY A 159 32.31 -2.24 -6.24
N PRO A 160 33.42 -1.82 -5.61
CA PRO A 160 33.72 -0.42 -5.39
C PRO A 160 34.14 0.31 -6.67
N THR A 161 33.60 1.51 -6.82
CA THR A 161 34.24 2.72 -7.36
C THR A 161 35.61 2.51 -8.02
N GLY A 162 35.63 2.45 -9.35
CA GLY A 162 36.83 2.82 -10.11
C GLY A 162 37.00 4.34 -10.05
N PRO A 163 38.15 4.88 -9.60
CA PRO A 163 38.39 6.31 -9.69
C PRO A 163 38.79 6.71 -11.10
N THR A 164 38.09 7.72 -11.63
CA THR A 164 38.40 8.46 -12.84
C THR A 164 39.64 9.35 -12.66
N GLY A 165 40.71 9.06 -13.41
CA GLY A 165 41.75 9.98 -13.92
C GLY A 165 42.66 10.71 -12.91
N PRO A 166 43.79 11.33 -13.34
CA PRO A 166 43.96 12.00 -14.63
C PRO A 166 45.32 11.80 -15.37
N THR A 167 45.29 12.03 -16.69
CA THR A 167 46.37 12.58 -17.56
C THR A 167 47.83 12.20 -17.34
N GLY A 168 48.44 11.52 -18.34
CA GLY A 168 49.90 11.55 -18.53
C GLY A 168 50.51 10.50 -19.47
N GLN A 169 50.67 10.88 -20.74
CA GLN A 169 51.80 10.52 -21.62
C GLN A 169 51.77 9.19 -22.44
N PRO A 170 52.09 9.24 -23.77
CA PRO A 170 52.04 8.09 -24.67
C PRO A 170 53.39 7.35 -24.76
N GLY A 171 53.39 6.02 -24.70
CA GLY A 171 54.60 5.24 -24.98
C GLY A 171 54.47 3.72 -24.81
N ALA A 172 54.64 3.02 -25.93
CA ALA A 172 55.02 1.61 -26.13
C ALA A 172 53.91 0.50 -26.18
N PRO A 173 53.97 -0.41 -27.18
CA PRO A 173 53.04 -1.51 -27.35
C PRO A 173 53.57 -2.81 -26.71
N PHE A 174 52.79 -3.45 -25.85
CA PHE A 174 53.10 -4.81 -25.40
C PHE A 174 51.87 -5.72 -25.53
N SER A 175 52.10 -6.80 -26.26
CA SER A 175 51.18 -7.84 -26.69
C SER A 175 50.49 -8.57 -25.54
N PHE A 176 49.17 -8.75 -25.64
CA PHE A 176 48.44 -9.77 -24.89
C PHE A 176 47.99 -10.87 -25.84
N THR A 177 48.65 -12.02 -25.76
CA THR A 177 48.20 -13.30 -26.31
C THR A 177 47.11 -13.87 -25.39
N PRO A 178 45.89 -14.17 -25.88
CA PRO A 178 44.89 -14.87 -25.08
C PRO A 178 45.07 -16.40 -25.15
N PRO A 179 44.94 -17.13 -24.02
CA PRO A 179 44.52 -18.53 -24.04
C PRO A 179 43.29 -18.78 -23.14
N PRO A 180 42.69 -19.98 -23.17
CA PRO A 180 41.83 -20.52 -24.21
C PRO A 180 40.33 -20.45 -23.82
N ALA A 181 39.46 -20.33 -24.81
CA ALA A 181 38.02 -20.52 -24.65
C ALA A 181 37.71 -22.02 -24.49
N GLY A 182 37.24 -22.41 -23.31
CA GLY A 182 36.61 -23.69 -23.02
C GLY A 182 35.88 -23.56 -21.68
N GLY A 183 34.65 -23.97 -21.47
CA GLY A 183 33.66 -24.66 -22.29
C GLY A 183 32.52 -25.10 -21.36
N GLY A 184 31.30 -25.18 -21.89
CA GLY A 184 30.18 -25.97 -21.34
C GLY A 184 29.44 -25.36 -20.12
N GLY A 185 28.12 -25.41 -20.03
CA GLY A 185 27.12 -26.05 -20.88
C GLY A 185 25.72 -25.73 -20.35
N GLY A 186 24.78 -25.56 -21.28
CA GLY A 186 23.36 -25.57 -21.03
C GLY A 186 22.72 -26.63 -21.93
N GLY A 187 21.89 -27.49 -21.36
CA GLY A 187 21.17 -28.52 -22.09
C GLY A 187 20.21 -29.24 -21.17
N THR A 188 18.94 -28.84 -21.23
CA THR A 188 17.79 -29.44 -20.57
C THR A 188 17.64 -30.91 -20.93
N ALA A 189 17.28 -31.71 -19.92
CA ALA A 189 17.02 -33.13 -20.03
C ALA A 189 15.70 -33.46 -20.76
N SER A 190 15.71 -34.65 -21.40
CA SER A 190 14.59 -35.57 -21.70
C SER A 190 13.76 -35.35 -22.97
N PRO A 191 13.07 -36.38 -23.53
CA PRO A 191 13.13 -37.84 -23.28
C PRO A 191 13.23 -38.73 -24.56
N SER A 192 13.51 -40.03 -24.30
CA SER A 192 13.13 -41.28 -25.00
C SER A 192 13.29 -41.40 -26.53
#